data_AF-A0A7V3JPN8-F1
#
_entry.id   AF-A0A7V3JPN8-F1
#
_cell.length_a   1.000
_cell.length_b   1.000
_cell.length_c   1.000
_cell.angle_alpha   90.00
_cell.angle_beta   90.00
_cell.angle_gamma   90.00
#
_symmetry.space_group_name_H-M   'P 1'
#
loop_
_entity.id
_entity.type
_entity.pdbx_description
1 polymer ?
#
loop_
_entity_poly.entity_id
_entity_poly.type
_entity_poly.pdbx_seq_one_letter_code
_entity_poly.pdbx_strand_id
1 'polypeptide(L)'
;MREAAAVRAGQAGTAPPTAGAAGTNGRGDDPLRRRATAQSMAASQRDISVSEFFAKNRHLLGFDNPRKALLTTVKEAVDNALDACEEAGILPEIWVQIRPSGENRFQVAVQDNGPGILKKTIPLIFGKLLYGSKFHRLRMSRGQQGIGISAAGMYGLLTTGKPVKIVSKIGPGKPAHYYEIQINTKRNEPEILNGKGEGDEIPANARARQVMEKLGIEWIEVDHGTRVTIELEARYQRGRASVDEYLQQTALANPHVTLHYVDPEGHEKHYLRVADVLPPEPKEIKPHPYGIELGTLVAMLNESRAGTLHQFLTTSFSRVSAAVARRICEAAKLSPRASVRKIGRREADALYQALQNTRIPPPATDCISPIGEELLLKGLRQLVPGEFYAAATRPPAVYRGN
;
A
#
# COMPACT_ATOMS: atom_id res chain seq x y z
N MET A 1 -0.83 -38.80 -54.71
CA MET A 1 -0.40 -38.55 -56.11
C MET A 1 -1.56 -37.95 -56.88
N ARG A 2 -1.40 -36.74 -57.42
CA ARG A 2 -2.03 -36.24 -58.66
C ARG A 2 -1.44 -34.87 -58.98
N GLU A 3 -0.64 -34.82 -60.03
CA GLU A 3 -0.11 -33.62 -60.68
C GLU A 3 -1.27 -32.83 -61.33
N ALA A 4 -1.32 -31.51 -61.23
CA ALA A 4 -0.59 -30.49 -62.00
C ALA A 4 -1.07 -30.33 -63.46
N ALA A 5 -1.52 -29.12 -63.81
CA ALA A 5 -1.54 -28.59 -65.17
C ALA A 5 -1.63 -27.05 -65.10
N ALA A 6 -0.80 -26.36 -65.89
CA ALA A 6 -0.78 -24.90 -65.99
C ALA A 6 -1.57 -24.42 -67.21
N VAL A 7 -2.04 -23.17 -67.20
CA VAL A 7 -2.61 -22.49 -68.37
C VAL A 7 -1.79 -21.24 -68.67
N ARG A 8 -1.41 -21.06 -69.93
CA ARG A 8 -0.65 -19.92 -70.45
C ARG A 8 -1.41 -19.26 -71.60
N ALA A 9 -1.27 -17.93 -71.66
CA ALA A 9 -1.28 -17.08 -72.85
C ALA A 9 -2.55 -16.96 -73.72
N GLY A 10 -2.96 -15.71 -73.93
CA GLY A 10 -3.76 -15.25 -75.07
C GLY A 10 -3.57 -13.74 -75.25
N GLN A 11 -3.10 -13.31 -76.42
CA GLN A 11 -2.93 -11.88 -76.78
C GLN A 11 -3.90 -11.50 -77.92
N ALA A 12 -4.51 -10.32 -77.79
CA ALA A 12 -5.16 -9.51 -78.83
C ALA A 12 -5.38 -8.10 -78.23
N GLY A 13 -5.46 -6.95 -78.93
CA GLY A 13 -5.35 -6.62 -80.37
C GLY A 13 -5.47 -5.07 -80.53
N THR A 14 -5.30 -4.51 -81.75
CA THR A 14 -5.05 -3.06 -82.03
C THR A 14 -6.19 -2.32 -82.77
N ALA A 15 -6.39 -0.98 -82.67
CA ALA A 15 -5.75 0.02 -81.81
C ALA A 15 -6.59 1.30 -81.43
N PRO A 16 -6.85 2.33 -82.29
CA PRO A 16 -6.85 3.73 -81.79
C PRO A 16 -8.07 4.58 -82.24
N PRO A 17 -8.09 5.95 -82.15
CA PRO A 17 -7.38 6.90 -81.27
C PRO A 17 -8.35 7.84 -80.49
N THR A 18 -7.84 8.69 -79.59
CA THR A 18 -8.06 10.17 -79.59
C THR A 18 -7.23 10.87 -78.51
N ALA A 19 -6.83 12.11 -78.75
CA ALA A 19 -5.92 12.86 -77.88
C ALA A 19 -6.67 13.72 -76.84
N GLY A 20 -6.15 13.78 -75.61
CA GLY A 20 -6.65 14.65 -74.54
C GLY A 20 -5.55 14.99 -73.53
N ALA A 21 -5.13 16.25 -73.54
CA ALA A 21 -4.33 17.00 -72.55
C ALA A 21 -3.33 16.24 -71.63
N ALA A 22 -2.04 16.55 -71.78
CA ALA A 22 -0.97 16.03 -70.93
C ALA A 22 -1.07 16.55 -69.47
N GLY A 23 -1.00 15.64 -68.51
CA GLY A 23 -0.93 15.95 -67.08
C GLY A 23 0.46 16.40 -66.64
N THR A 24 0.52 17.28 -65.65
CA THR A 24 1.76 17.74 -65.01
C THR A 24 2.30 16.71 -64.02
N ASN A 25 3.61 16.44 -64.07
CA ASN A 25 4.28 15.48 -63.19
C ASN A 25 4.38 16.00 -61.75
N GLY A 26 3.34 15.80 -60.96
CA GLY A 26 3.38 15.96 -59.51
C GLY A 26 4.11 14.80 -58.84
N ARG A 27 5.41 14.96 -58.54
CA ARG A 27 6.10 14.10 -57.57
C ARG A 27 5.46 14.32 -56.21
N GLY A 28 4.72 13.34 -55.71
CA GLY A 28 4.21 13.35 -54.35
C GLY A 28 5.35 13.15 -53.36
N ASP A 29 5.86 14.25 -52.80
CA ASP A 29 6.62 14.22 -51.54
C ASP A 29 5.65 13.82 -50.42
N ASP A 30 5.62 12.52 -50.09
CA ASP A 30 5.07 12.06 -48.81
C ASP A 30 6.02 12.58 -47.71
N PRO A 31 5.58 13.47 -46.81
CA PRO A 31 6.48 14.16 -45.90
C PRO A 31 7.09 13.18 -44.90
N LEU A 32 8.31 12.74 -45.22
CA LEU A 32 9.17 11.88 -44.40
C LEU A 32 9.00 12.21 -42.92
N ARG A 33 8.39 11.29 -42.14
CA ARG A 33 8.13 11.45 -40.70
C ARG A 33 9.36 12.05 -40.02
N ARG A 34 9.27 13.33 -39.67
CA ARG A 34 10.38 14.12 -39.13
C ARG A 34 10.88 13.43 -37.87
N ARG A 35 12.04 12.77 -37.94
CA ARG A 35 12.59 12.01 -36.83
C ARG A 35 12.83 12.97 -35.67
N ALA A 36 12.30 12.64 -34.49
CA ALA A 36 12.43 13.48 -33.31
C ALA A 36 13.92 13.69 -32.98
N THR A 37 14.32 14.93 -32.74
CA THR A 37 15.67 15.26 -32.29
C THR A 37 15.79 15.06 -30.79
N ALA A 38 17.01 14.89 -30.27
CA ALA A 38 17.25 14.82 -28.84
C ALA A 38 16.66 16.04 -28.10
N GLN A 39 16.71 17.23 -28.71
CA GLN A 39 16.11 18.46 -28.17
C GLN A 39 14.56 18.39 -28.17
N SER A 40 13.91 17.91 -29.23
CA SER A 40 12.44 17.77 -29.23
C SER A 40 11.97 16.65 -28.29
N MET A 41 12.77 15.59 -28.13
CA MET A 41 12.50 14.53 -27.15
C MET A 41 12.66 15.05 -25.72
N ALA A 42 13.72 15.80 -25.41
CA ALA A 42 13.91 16.43 -24.11
C ALA A 42 12.79 17.42 -23.77
N ALA A 43 12.39 18.29 -24.72
CA ALA A 43 11.27 19.21 -24.54
C ALA A 43 9.90 18.51 -24.36
N SER A 44 9.80 17.23 -24.73
CA SER A 44 8.60 16.41 -24.49
C SER A 44 8.60 15.69 -23.13
N GLN A 45 9.73 15.67 -22.41
CA GLN A 45 9.80 15.11 -21.06
C GLN A 45 9.03 16.02 -20.09
N ARG A 46 8.23 15.40 -19.22
CA ARG A 46 7.43 16.06 -18.19
C ARG A 46 7.44 15.19 -16.94
N ASP A 47 7.42 15.83 -15.77
CA ASP A 47 7.25 15.11 -14.51
C ASP A 47 5.88 14.43 -14.49
N ILE A 48 5.87 13.14 -14.17
CA ILE A 48 4.64 12.35 -14.09
C ILE A 48 3.96 12.66 -12.76
N SER A 49 2.77 13.25 -12.82
CA SER A 49 1.97 13.49 -11.61
C SER A 49 1.58 12.19 -10.92
N VAL A 50 1.41 12.23 -9.59
CA VAL A 50 1.10 11.03 -8.80
C VAL A 50 -0.18 10.34 -9.27
N SER A 51 -1.19 11.10 -9.74
CA SER A 51 -2.40 10.48 -10.30
C SER A 51 -2.29 10.09 -11.78
N GLU A 52 -1.34 10.61 -12.56
CA GLU A 52 -1.01 10.03 -13.85
C GLU A 52 -0.33 8.67 -13.67
N PHE A 53 0.60 8.57 -12.71
CA PHE A 53 1.16 7.29 -12.28
C PHE A 53 0.05 6.35 -11.79
N PHE A 54 -0.84 6.80 -10.91
CA PHE A 54 -1.96 5.98 -10.41
C PHE A 54 -2.90 5.52 -11.53
N ALA A 55 -3.33 6.43 -12.42
CA ALA A 55 -4.26 6.12 -13.49
C ALA A 55 -3.69 5.11 -14.49
N LYS A 56 -2.39 5.20 -14.80
CA LYS A 56 -1.69 4.24 -15.67
C LYS A 56 -1.35 2.93 -14.96
N ASN A 57 -1.18 2.94 -13.63
CA ASN A 57 -0.68 1.79 -12.85
C ASN A 57 -1.64 1.30 -11.75
N ARG A 58 -2.97 1.48 -11.90
CA ARG A 58 -3.99 1.04 -10.93
C ARG A 58 -3.80 -0.40 -10.45
N HIS A 59 -3.33 -1.27 -11.35
CA HIS A 59 -3.05 -2.68 -11.10
C HIS A 59 -1.94 -2.93 -10.06
N LEU A 60 -0.91 -2.08 -9.98
CA LEU A 60 0.16 -2.18 -8.98
C LEU A 60 -0.35 -1.94 -7.55
N LEU A 61 -1.48 -1.25 -7.42
CA LEU A 61 -2.06 -0.82 -6.14
C LEU A 61 -3.30 -1.63 -5.75
N GLY A 62 -3.65 -2.69 -6.50
CA GLY A 62 -4.81 -3.55 -6.21
C GLY A 62 -6.14 -3.07 -6.79
N PHE A 63 -6.14 -2.00 -7.60
CA PHE A 63 -7.35 -1.39 -8.18
C PHE A 63 -7.51 -1.69 -9.68
N ASP A 64 -7.09 -2.87 -10.14
CA ASP A 64 -7.19 -3.29 -11.55
C ASP A 64 -8.64 -3.52 -12.02
N ASN A 65 -9.53 -3.98 -11.13
CA ASN A 65 -10.92 -4.27 -11.48
C ASN A 65 -11.89 -3.93 -10.32
N PRO A 66 -13.18 -3.64 -10.60
CA PRO A 66 -14.14 -3.18 -9.58
C PRO A 66 -14.42 -4.15 -8.43
N ARG A 67 -14.19 -5.47 -8.61
CA ARG A 67 -14.38 -6.46 -7.53
C ARG A 67 -13.23 -6.37 -6.54
N LYS A 68 -12.00 -6.37 -7.05
CA LYS A 68 -10.80 -6.26 -6.24
C LYS A 68 -10.66 -4.87 -5.62
N ALA A 69 -11.08 -3.81 -6.31
CA ALA A 69 -11.12 -2.46 -5.75
C ALA A 69 -11.92 -2.38 -4.43
N LEU A 70 -13.09 -3.02 -4.36
CA LEU A 70 -13.88 -3.08 -3.13
C LEU A 70 -13.16 -3.83 -2.01
N LEU A 71 -12.63 -5.02 -2.33
CA LEU A 71 -11.87 -5.85 -1.40
C LEU A 71 -10.60 -5.14 -0.88
N THR A 72 -9.82 -4.51 -1.75
CA THR A 72 -8.62 -3.74 -1.40
C THR A 72 -8.98 -2.54 -0.52
N THR A 73 -10.05 -1.80 -0.82
CA THR A 73 -10.50 -0.69 0.04
C THR A 73 -10.85 -1.16 1.46
N VAL A 74 -11.63 -2.25 1.58
CA VAL A 74 -12.00 -2.80 2.90
C VAL A 74 -10.75 -3.32 3.62
N LYS A 75 -9.89 -4.07 2.92
CA LYS A 75 -8.64 -4.60 3.48
C LYS A 75 -7.75 -3.49 4.03
N GLU A 76 -7.42 -2.48 3.23
CA GLU A 76 -6.51 -1.42 3.67
C GLU A 76 -7.11 -0.55 4.79
N ALA A 77 -8.44 -0.48 4.91
CA ALA A 77 -9.09 0.18 6.04
C ALA A 77 -9.05 -0.68 7.32
N VAL A 78 -9.41 -1.98 7.22
CA VAL A 78 -9.41 -2.92 8.36
C VAL A 78 -8.00 -3.21 8.87
N ASP A 79 -7.02 -3.38 7.99
CA ASP A 79 -5.62 -3.61 8.39
C ASP A 79 -5.04 -2.41 9.15
N ASN A 80 -5.40 -1.17 8.78
CA ASN A 80 -4.97 0.03 9.51
C ASN A 80 -5.72 0.21 10.83
N ALA A 81 -7.00 -0.16 10.91
CA ALA A 81 -7.76 -0.21 12.16
C ALA A 81 -7.15 -1.20 13.17
N LEU A 82 -6.82 -2.42 12.71
CA LEU A 82 -6.13 -3.44 13.51
C LEU A 82 -4.76 -2.95 14.00
N ASP A 83 -3.90 -2.48 13.09
CA ASP A 83 -2.57 -1.98 13.44
C ASP A 83 -2.66 -0.82 14.45
N ALA A 84 -3.64 0.10 14.32
CA ALA A 84 -3.81 1.24 15.23
C ALA A 84 -4.29 0.84 16.64
N CYS A 85 -5.15 -0.18 16.75
CA CYS A 85 -5.59 -0.71 18.04
C CYS A 85 -4.44 -1.47 18.74
N GLU A 86 -3.73 -2.33 18.00
CA GLU A 86 -2.61 -3.13 18.52
C GLU A 86 -1.44 -2.25 18.98
N GLU A 87 -1.02 -1.25 18.19
CA GLU A 87 0.04 -0.30 18.57
C GLU A 87 -0.35 0.57 19.80
N ALA A 88 -1.64 0.68 20.12
CA ALA A 88 -2.15 1.41 21.27
C ALA A 88 -2.43 0.53 22.51
N GLY A 89 -2.27 -0.80 22.40
CA GLY A 89 -2.62 -1.72 23.48
C GLY A 89 -4.14 -1.91 23.69
N ILE A 90 -4.95 -1.63 22.68
CA ILE A 90 -6.42 -1.71 22.72
C ILE A 90 -6.87 -3.01 22.02
N LEU A 91 -7.76 -3.79 22.67
CA LEU A 91 -8.42 -4.93 22.02
C LEU A 91 -9.35 -4.44 20.91
N PRO A 92 -9.10 -4.77 19.63
CA PRO A 92 -9.78 -4.10 18.53
C PRO A 92 -11.26 -4.51 18.44
N GLU A 93 -12.11 -3.51 18.26
CA GLU A 93 -13.52 -3.63 17.90
C GLU A 93 -13.75 -2.76 16.67
N ILE A 94 -14.19 -3.39 15.58
CA ILE A 94 -14.18 -2.80 14.25
C ILE A 94 -15.56 -2.98 13.60
N TRP A 95 -16.14 -1.89 13.13
CA TRP A 95 -17.40 -1.87 12.39
C TRP A 95 -17.13 -1.61 10.91
N VAL A 96 -17.46 -2.58 10.06
CA VAL A 96 -17.36 -2.49 8.61
C VAL A 96 -18.78 -2.42 8.06
N GLN A 97 -19.07 -1.41 7.25
CA GLN A 97 -20.35 -1.25 6.59
C GLN A 97 -20.14 -0.92 5.12
N ILE A 98 -20.89 -1.59 4.25
CA ILE A 98 -20.89 -1.31 2.81
C ILE A 98 -22.33 -1.06 2.39
N ARG A 99 -22.59 0.08 1.74
CA ARG A 99 -23.91 0.42 1.21
C ARG A 99 -23.84 0.73 -0.28
N PRO A 100 -24.86 0.38 -1.08
CA PRO A 100 -24.95 0.87 -2.45
C PRO A 100 -25.17 2.39 -2.44
N SER A 101 -24.42 3.14 -3.27
CA SER A 101 -24.58 4.58 -3.47
C SER A 101 -25.01 4.97 -4.89
N GLY A 102 -25.08 3.99 -5.79
CA GLY A 102 -25.53 4.16 -7.18
C GLY A 102 -25.24 2.91 -8.02
N GLU A 103 -25.47 2.98 -9.32
CA GLU A 103 -25.12 1.89 -10.23
C GLU A 103 -23.61 1.63 -10.21
N ASN A 104 -23.21 0.40 -9.89
CA ASN A 104 -21.82 -0.02 -9.67
C ASN A 104 -21.04 0.87 -8.69
N ARG A 105 -21.70 1.53 -7.72
CA ARG A 105 -21.06 2.38 -6.72
C ARG A 105 -21.44 1.97 -5.31
N PHE A 106 -20.43 1.94 -4.45
CA PHE A 106 -20.56 1.54 -3.06
C PHE A 106 -19.87 2.56 -2.16
N GLN A 107 -20.51 2.88 -1.04
CA GLN A 107 -19.91 3.57 0.08
C GLN A 107 -19.41 2.53 1.08
N VAL A 108 -18.10 2.49 1.30
CA VAL A 108 -17.45 1.67 2.33
C VAL A 108 -17.15 2.57 3.52
N ALA A 109 -17.65 2.21 4.70
CA ALA A 109 -17.29 2.82 5.96
C ALA A 109 -16.63 1.78 6.87
N VAL A 110 -15.48 2.11 7.44
CA VAL A 110 -14.81 1.32 8.48
C VAL A 110 -14.59 2.21 9.68
N GLN A 111 -15.02 1.76 10.86
CA GLN A 111 -14.77 2.42 12.14
C GLN A 111 -14.02 1.48 13.07
N ASP A 112 -13.07 2.03 13.84
CA ASP A 112 -12.34 1.35 14.90
C ASP A 112 -12.64 1.96 16.29
N ASN A 113 -12.29 1.22 17.35
CA ASN A 113 -12.18 1.70 18.73
C ASN A 113 -10.73 2.07 19.11
N GLY A 114 -9.86 2.37 18.13
CA GLY A 114 -8.44 2.66 18.34
C GLY A 114 -8.18 4.01 19.01
N PRO A 115 -6.92 4.48 19.09
CA PRO A 115 -6.55 5.69 19.83
C PRO A 115 -7.05 7.01 19.19
N GLY A 116 -7.69 6.94 18.02
CA GLY A 116 -7.96 8.09 17.17
C GLY A 116 -6.68 8.68 16.54
N ILE A 117 -6.84 9.79 15.83
CA ILE A 117 -5.78 10.48 15.09
C ILE A 117 -5.83 11.96 15.45
N LEU A 118 -4.67 12.55 15.74
CA LEU A 118 -4.55 13.98 16.03
C LEU A 118 -4.98 14.84 14.83
N LYS A 119 -5.74 15.91 15.08
CA LYS A 119 -6.24 16.89 14.09
C LYS A 119 -5.23 17.24 12.99
N LYS A 120 -3.97 17.51 13.36
CA LYS A 120 -2.90 17.92 12.44
C LYS A 120 -2.40 16.82 11.50
N THR A 121 -2.60 15.55 11.86
CA THR A 121 -2.06 14.38 11.13
C THR A 121 -3.10 13.75 10.21
N ILE A 122 -4.40 13.91 10.49
CA ILE A 122 -5.50 13.39 9.65
C ILE A 122 -5.30 13.75 8.16
N PRO A 123 -5.05 15.03 7.78
CA PRO A 123 -4.85 15.36 6.37
C PRO A 123 -3.68 14.63 5.71
N LEU A 124 -2.59 14.44 6.44
CA LEU A 124 -1.38 13.82 5.89
C LEU A 124 -1.56 12.31 5.65
N ILE A 125 -2.28 11.60 6.53
CA ILE A 125 -2.52 10.15 6.38
C ILE A 125 -3.40 9.84 5.17
N PHE A 126 -4.52 10.57 5.01
CA PHE A 126 -5.50 10.26 3.97
C PHE A 126 -5.26 11.02 2.66
N GLY A 127 -4.63 12.20 2.72
CA GLY A 127 -4.44 13.10 1.59
C GLY A 127 -3.01 13.20 1.02
N LYS A 128 -2.06 12.39 1.51
CA LYS A 128 -0.70 12.33 0.95
C LYS A 128 -0.23 10.88 0.79
N LEU A 129 0.16 10.51 -0.42
CA LEU A 129 0.76 9.20 -0.70
C LEU A 129 2.21 9.14 -0.22
N LEU A 130 2.64 7.94 0.20
CA LEU A 130 3.95 7.67 0.83
C LEU A 130 4.14 8.45 2.14
N TYR A 131 3.07 8.60 2.92
CA TYR A 131 3.11 9.21 4.25
C TYR A 131 2.76 8.19 5.33
N GLY A 132 3.70 7.91 6.24
CA GLY A 132 3.47 7.04 7.39
C GLY A 132 4.76 6.65 8.10
N SER A 133 4.63 6.17 9.34
CA SER A 133 5.74 5.68 10.18
C SER A 133 6.28 4.32 9.74
N LYS A 134 5.47 3.51 9.04
CA LYS A 134 5.75 2.10 8.72
C LYS A 134 6.91 1.92 7.72
N PHE A 135 7.14 2.87 6.82
CA PHE A 135 8.13 2.74 5.72
C PHE A 135 9.60 2.67 6.18
N HIS A 136 9.92 3.22 7.36
CA HIS A 136 11.29 3.29 7.87
C HIS A 136 11.65 2.20 8.87
N ARG A 137 10.68 1.36 9.29
CA ARG A 137 10.85 0.35 10.34
C ARG A 137 10.85 -1.04 9.75
N LEU A 138 11.89 -1.84 10.02
CA LEU A 138 11.88 -3.26 9.69
C LEU A 138 11.28 -4.05 10.87
N ARG A 139 9.96 -4.26 10.82
CA ARG A 139 9.22 -5.18 11.69
C ARG A 139 8.04 -5.79 10.93
N MET A 140 7.51 -6.91 11.42
CA MET A 140 6.22 -7.43 10.95
C MET A 140 5.10 -6.40 11.18
N SER A 141 4.33 -6.13 10.13
CA SER A 141 3.14 -5.27 10.12
C SER A 141 2.27 -5.64 8.91
N ARG A 142 0.97 -5.32 8.94
CA ARG A 142 0.03 -5.67 7.84
C ARG A 142 0.29 -4.83 6.59
N GLY A 143 0.53 -3.54 6.76
CA GLY A 143 0.86 -2.60 5.68
C GLY A 143 2.34 -2.18 5.66
N GLN A 144 3.04 -2.40 4.55
CA GLN A 144 4.48 -2.06 4.42
C GLN A 144 4.75 -0.68 3.79
N GLN A 145 3.98 -0.29 2.77
CA GLN A 145 4.40 0.78 1.84
C GLN A 145 3.87 2.18 2.17
N GLY A 146 2.94 2.32 3.14
CA GLY A 146 2.38 3.64 3.51
C GLY A 146 1.53 4.30 2.40
N ILE A 147 0.88 3.48 1.55
CA ILE A 147 0.07 3.95 0.42
C ILE A 147 -1.38 3.46 0.43
N GLY A 148 -1.71 2.40 1.17
CA GLY A 148 -2.95 1.63 0.98
C GLY A 148 -4.24 2.45 1.10
N ILE A 149 -4.45 3.11 2.23
CA ILE A 149 -5.69 3.86 2.48
C ILE A 149 -5.79 5.14 1.64
N SER A 150 -4.66 5.81 1.38
CA SER A 150 -4.60 6.99 0.50
C SER A 150 -4.80 6.59 -0.98
N ALA A 151 -4.40 5.38 -1.38
CA ALA A 151 -4.68 4.80 -2.69
C ALA A 151 -6.17 4.46 -2.86
N ALA A 152 -6.81 3.89 -1.82
CA ALA A 152 -8.26 3.68 -1.79
C ALA A 152 -9.02 5.01 -1.90
N GLY A 153 -8.59 6.05 -1.18
CA GLY A 153 -9.13 7.40 -1.28
C GLY A 153 -8.95 8.01 -2.68
N MET A 154 -7.77 7.86 -3.29
CA MET A 154 -7.52 8.30 -4.66
C MET A 154 -8.39 7.56 -5.69
N TYR A 155 -8.59 6.25 -5.52
CA TYR A 155 -9.46 5.47 -6.39
C TYR A 155 -10.93 5.91 -6.27
N GLY A 156 -11.43 6.13 -5.05
CA GLY A 156 -12.76 6.69 -4.81
C GLY A 156 -12.94 8.04 -5.50
N LEU A 157 -12.04 8.98 -5.23
CA LEU A 157 -12.04 10.30 -5.87
C LEU A 157 -12.03 10.25 -7.40
N LEU A 158 -11.18 9.40 -8.00
CA LEU A 158 -11.05 9.28 -9.45
C LEU A 158 -12.23 8.55 -10.13
N THR A 159 -13.07 7.83 -9.39
CA THR A 159 -14.22 7.08 -9.93
C THR A 159 -15.57 7.71 -9.62
N THR A 160 -15.72 8.36 -8.46
CA THR A 160 -17.00 8.95 -8.01
C THR A 160 -16.97 10.48 -7.97
N GLY A 161 -15.79 11.11 -7.91
CA GLY A 161 -15.62 12.53 -7.66
C GLY A 161 -15.87 12.94 -6.21
N LYS A 162 -16.06 11.98 -5.28
CA LYS A 162 -16.33 12.25 -3.86
C LYS A 162 -15.03 12.30 -3.04
N PRO A 163 -14.95 13.17 -2.01
CA PRO A 163 -13.85 13.13 -1.06
C PRO A 163 -13.93 11.91 -0.14
N VAL A 164 -12.81 11.57 0.49
CA VAL A 164 -12.81 10.69 1.66
C VAL A 164 -13.38 11.47 2.84
N LYS A 165 -14.32 10.87 3.57
CA LYS A 165 -14.85 11.43 4.82
C LYS A 165 -14.18 10.74 6.00
N ILE A 166 -13.64 11.51 6.94
CA ILE A 166 -12.98 11.00 8.14
C ILE A 166 -13.58 11.66 9.38
N VAL A 167 -13.91 10.84 10.38
CA VAL A 167 -14.21 11.27 11.75
C VAL A 167 -13.16 10.65 12.65
N SER A 168 -12.56 11.40 13.57
CA SER A 168 -11.66 10.81 14.55
C SER A 168 -11.80 11.46 15.93
N LYS A 169 -11.78 10.64 16.97
CA LYS A 169 -11.96 11.03 18.38
C LYS A 169 -10.82 10.41 19.19
N ILE A 170 -10.09 11.24 19.94
CA ILE A 170 -8.87 10.83 20.66
C ILE A 170 -9.10 10.51 22.15
N GLY A 171 -10.34 10.43 22.60
CA GLY A 171 -10.68 10.09 23.98
C GLY A 171 -11.99 10.68 24.50
N PRO A 172 -12.45 10.23 25.69
CA PRO A 172 -13.67 10.73 26.33
C PRO A 172 -13.53 12.22 26.69
N GLY A 173 -14.61 12.98 26.51
CA GLY A 173 -14.62 14.43 26.75
C GLY A 173 -13.76 15.27 25.79
N LYS A 174 -13.05 14.65 24.83
CA LYS A 174 -12.34 15.37 23.75
C LYS A 174 -13.23 15.51 22.53
N PRO A 175 -13.17 16.65 21.80
CA PRO A 175 -13.94 16.81 20.58
C PRO A 175 -13.53 15.76 19.55
N ALA A 176 -14.48 15.36 18.70
CA ALA A 176 -14.17 14.62 17.49
C ALA A 176 -13.90 15.60 16.35
N HIS A 177 -13.03 15.25 15.41
CA HIS A 177 -12.72 16.08 14.25
C HIS A 177 -13.23 15.42 12.97
N TYR A 178 -14.00 16.18 12.19
CA TYR A 178 -14.52 15.78 10.88
C TYR A 178 -13.74 16.41 9.74
N TYR A 179 -13.46 15.62 8.71
CA TYR A 179 -12.73 16.06 7.52
C TYR A 179 -13.33 15.46 6.25
N GLU A 180 -13.48 16.29 5.23
CA GLU A 180 -13.65 15.84 3.84
C GLU A 180 -12.34 16.14 3.09
N ILE A 181 -11.66 15.10 2.61
CA ILE A 181 -10.29 15.18 2.08
C ILE A 181 -10.23 14.65 0.66
N GLN A 182 -9.58 15.41 -0.21
CA GLN A 182 -9.12 14.96 -1.52
C GLN A 182 -7.60 15.10 -1.63
N ILE A 183 -6.99 14.31 -2.51
CA ILE A 183 -5.55 14.39 -2.79
C ILE A 183 -5.35 15.36 -3.96
N ASN A 184 -4.54 16.39 -3.78
CA ASN A 184 -4.06 17.20 -4.88
C ASN A 184 -3.12 16.34 -5.75
N THR A 185 -3.69 15.84 -6.84
CA THR A 185 -3.12 14.87 -7.78
C THR A 185 -1.78 15.29 -8.40
N LYS A 186 -1.54 16.60 -8.49
CA LYS A 186 -0.33 17.20 -9.06
C LYS A 186 0.78 17.39 -8.02
N ARG A 187 0.42 17.80 -6.80
CA ARG A 187 1.37 18.15 -5.73
C ARG A 187 1.64 17.04 -4.70
N ASN A 188 0.80 16.00 -4.66
CA ASN A 188 0.77 15.01 -3.58
C ASN A 188 0.62 15.66 -2.19
N GLU A 189 -0.39 16.52 -2.08
CA GLU A 189 -0.72 17.27 -0.87
C GLU A 189 -2.22 17.13 -0.57
N PRO A 190 -2.63 17.13 0.71
CA PRO A 190 -4.03 17.09 1.08
C PRO A 190 -4.74 18.40 0.77
N GLU A 191 -5.99 18.30 0.33
CA GLU A 191 -6.90 19.42 0.17
C GLU A 191 -8.19 19.13 0.94
N ILE A 192 -8.62 20.08 1.78
CA ILE A 192 -9.76 19.92 2.70
C ILE A 192 -10.97 20.67 2.15
N LEU A 193 -12.06 19.95 1.87
CA LEU A 193 -13.24 20.45 1.16
C LEU A 193 -14.25 21.16 2.06
N ASN A 194 -13.79 22.17 2.79
CA ASN A 194 -14.68 23.09 3.52
C ASN A 194 -14.29 24.58 3.40
N GLY A 195 -13.30 24.91 2.57
CA GLY A 195 -12.83 26.29 2.33
C GLY A 195 -12.06 26.93 3.49
N LYS A 196 -11.94 26.27 4.66
CA LYS A 196 -11.23 26.79 5.84
C LYS A 196 -9.80 26.25 5.97
N GLY A 197 -9.49 25.11 5.35
CA GLY A 197 -8.18 24.45 5.49
C GLY A 197 -7.99 23.71 6.82
N GLU A 198 -9.02 23.61 7.65
CA GLU A 198 -9.05 22.82 8.89
C GLU A 198 -10.34 22.01 8.96
N GLY A 199 -10.30 20.83 9.59
CA GLY A 199 -11.51 20.02 9.81
C GLY A 199 -12.46 20.64 10.82
N ASP A 200 -13.75 20.35 10.66
CA ASP A 200 -14.80 20.83 11.55
C ASP A 200 -14.76 20.09 12.89
N GLU A 201 -14.95 20.82 13.99
CA GLU A 201 -14.83 20.30 15.35
C GLU A 201 -16.21 19.98 15.94
N ILE A 202 -16.41 18.72 16.32
CA ILE A 202 -17.64 18.20 16.91
C ILE A 202 -17.45 18.19 18.44
N PRO A 203 -18.27 18.93 19.20
CA PRO A 203 -18.08 19.07 20.64
C PRO A 203 -18.40 17.78 21.39
N ALA A 204 -17.68 17.48 22.47
CA ALA A 204 -17.81 16.25 23.26
C ALA A 204 -19.00 16.24 24.25
N ASN A 205 -20.10 16.91 23.93
CA ASN A 205 -21.26 17.09 24.81
C ASN A 205 -22.56 16.62 24.13
N ALA A 206 -23.72 16.83 24.76
CA ALA A 206 -25.02 16.39 24.22
C ALA A 206 -25.35 16.93 22.80
N ARG A 207 -24.67 17.99 22.33
CA ARG A 207 -24.82 18.51 20.96
C ARG A 207 -24.01 17.72 19.92
N ALA A 208 -23.13 16.80 20.32
CA ALA A 208 -22.31 15.98 19.42
C ALA A 208 -23.15 15.30 18.35
N ARG A 209 -24.21 14.58 18.78
CA ARG A 209 -25.13 13.84 17.91
C ARG A 209 -25.86 14.76 16.93
N GLN A 210 -26.36 15.90 17.40
CA GLN A 210 -27.03 16.89 16.57
C GLN A 210 -26.11 17.48 15.49
N VAL A 211 -24.83 17.69 15.81
CA VAL A 211 -23.81 18.16 14.85
C VAL A 211 -23.46 17.05 13.86
N MET A 212 -23.28 15.81 14.32
CA MET A 212 -23.03 14.64 13.46
C MET A 212 -24.18 14.41 12.48
N GLU A 213 -25.42 14.35 12.97
CA GLU A 213 -26.64 14.18 12.17
C GLU A 213 -26.78 15.29 11.11
N LYS A 214 -26.57 16.56 11.49
CA LYS A 214 -26.58 17.70 10.56
C LYS A 214 -25.52 17.60 9.45
N LEU A 215 -24.38 16.97 9.74
CA LEU A 215 -23.29 16.73 8.78
C LEU A 215 -23.46 15.42 7.99
N GLY A 216 -24.53 14.64 8.25
CA GLY A 216 -24.71 13.32 7.65
C GLY A 216 -23.64 12.30 8.10
N ILE A 217 -23.10 12.49 9.31
CA ILE A 217 -22.06 11.65 9.89
C ILE A 217 -22.71 10.53 10.70
N GLU A 218 -22.43 9.31 10.30
CA GLU A 218 -22.69 8.13 11.11
C GLU A 218 -21.50 7.84 12.01
N TRP A 219 -21.77 7.53 13.28
CA TRP A 219 -20.74 7.27 14.28
C TRP A 219 -21.26 6.22 15.27
N ILE A 220 -20.52 5.12 15.44
CA ILE A 220 -20.77 4.21 16.56
C ILE A 220 -20.14 4.83 17.80
N GLU A 221 -20.88 4.84 18.92
CA GLU A 221 -20.43 5.54 20.13
C GLU A 221 -19.31 4.78 20.83
N VAL A 222 -18.09 5.30 20.68
CA VAL A 222 -16.86 4.81 21.32
C VAL A 222 -16.13 5.94 22.04
N ASP A 223 -15.32 5.61 23.05
CA ASP A 223 -14.53 6.61 23.79
C ASP A 223 -13.44 7.25 22.94
N HIS A 224 -12.79 6.46 22.09
CA HIS A 224 -11.80 6.87 21.10
C HIS A 224 -11.94 5.97 19.87
N GLY A 225 -11.51 6.47 18.71
CA GLY A 225 -11.56 5.72 17.46
C GLY A 225 -11.47 6.61 16.22
N THR A 226 -11.40 5.98 15.06
CA THR A 226 -11.49 6.64 13.75
C THR A 226 -12.54 5.95 12.89
N ARG A 227 -13.34 6.72 12.15
CA ARG A 227 -14.18 6.25 11.04
C ARG A 227 -13.69 6.83 9.74
N VAL A 228 -13.43 5.97 8.76
CA VAL A 228 -13.06 6.33 7.39
C VAL A 228 -14.17 5.88 6.46
N THR A 229 -14.69 6.79 5.64
CA THR A 229 -15.75 6.51 4.66
C THR A 229 -15.29 6.92 3.27
N ILE A 230 -15.30 5.97 2.33
CA ILE A 230 -14.85 6.12 0.95
C ILE A 230 -15.99 5.67 0.01
N GLU A 231 -16.36 6.52 -0.95
CA GLU A 231 -17.28 6.15 -2.03
C GLU A 231 -16.48 5.83 -3.30
N LEU A 232 -16.68 4.64 -3.86
CA LEU A 232 -15.94 4.14 -5.03
C LEU A 232 -16.83 3.39 -6.03
N GLU A 233 -16.43 3.40 -7.29
CA GLU A 233 -16.96 2.47 -8.30
C GLU A 233 -16.44 1.06 -7.99
N ALA A 234 -17.33 0.10 -7.84
CA ALA A 234 -17.01 -1.22 -7.32
C ALA A 234 -18.06 -2.26 -7.76
N ARG A 235 -17.75 -3.54 -7.57
CA ARG A 235 -18.72 -4.63 -7.71
C ARG A 235 -18.65 -5.57 -6.52
N TYR A 236 -19.70 -5.56 -5.70
CA TYR A 236 -19.91 -6.58 -4.67
C TYR A 236 -20.15 -7.96 -5.31
N GLN A 237 -19.63 -8.99 -4.66
CA GLN A 237 -19.86 -10.40 -4.97
C GLN A 237 -19.68 -11.21 -3.69
N ARG A 238 -20.38 -12.35 -3.59
CA ARG A 238 -20.18 -13.34 -2.53
C ARG A 238 -19.30 -14.50 -3.00
N GLY A 239 -18.83 -15.31 -2.05
CA GLY A 239 -18.00 -16.49 -2.32
C GLY A 239 -16.51 -16.16 -2.36
N ARG A 240 -15.75 -16.85 -3.22
CA ARG A 240 -14.28 -16.77 -3.22
C ARG A 240 -13.76 -15.41 -3.70
N ALA A 241 -12.75 -14.88 -3.02
CA ALA A 241 -12.22 -13.52 -3.17
C ALA A 241 -13.31 -12.45 -3.04
N SER A 242 -14.19 -12.60 -2.04
CA SER A 242 -15.18 -11.59 -1.63
C SER A 242 -14.70 -10.81 -0.40
N VAL A 243 -15.41 -9.72 -0.08
CA VAL A 243 -15.24 -9.03 1.20
C VAL A 243 -15.62 -9.95 2.36
N ASP A 244 -16.73 -10.70 2.24
CA ASP A 244 -17.19 -11.65 3.25
C ASP A 244 -16.11 -12.67 3.65
N GLU A 245 -15.47 -13.31 2.66
CA GLU A 245 -14.39 -14.28 2.89
C GLU A 245 -13.17 -13.61 3.55
N TYR A 246 -12.79 -12.41 3.11
CA TYR A 246 -11.69 -11.67 3.74
C TYR A 246 -12.00 -11.31 5.20
N LEU A 247 -13.21 -10.83 5.52
CA LEU A 247 -13.56 -10.49 6.90
C LEU A 247 -13.63 -11.73 7.79
N GLN A 248 -14.13 -12.86 7.28
CA GLN A 248 -14.10 -14.15 7.99
C GLN A 248 -12.65 -14.64 8.22
N GLN A 249 -11.78 -14.53 7.22
CA GLN A 249 -10.35 -14.87 7.35
C GLN A 249 -9.63 -13.94 8.33
N THR A 250 -9.97 -12.65 8.35
CA THR A 250 -9.44 -11.68 9.30
C THR A 250 -9.89 -11.99 10.73
N ALA A 251 -11.16 -12.32 10.97
CA ALA A 251 -11.63 -12.77 12.28
C ALA A 251 -10.90 -14.05 12.74
N LEU A 252 -10.69 -15.00 11.83
CA LEU A 252 -9.97 -16.25 12.11
C LEU A 252 -8.48 -16.04 12.43
N ALA A 253 -7.82 -15.15 11.69
CA ALA A 253 -6.40 -14.88 11.83
C ALA A 253 -6.06 -13.91 12.97
N ASN A 254 -7.05 -13.22 13.54
CA ASN A 254 -6.87 -12.24 14.62
C ASN A 254 -7.84 -12.56 15.77
N PRO A 255 -7.61 -13.63 16.58
CA PRO A 255 -8.60 -14.13 17.54
C PRO A 255 -9.01 -13.14 18.66
N HIS A 256 -8.29 -12.02 18.77
CA HIS A 256 -8.54 -10.88 19.65
C HIS A 256 -9.44 -9.79 19.05
N VAL A 257 -9.78 -9.86 17.76
CA VAL A 257 -10.65 -8.89 17.07
C VAL A 257 -12.13 -9.19 17.34
N THR A 258 -12.92 -8.14 17.57
CA THR A 258 -14.37 -8.18 17.36
C THR A 258 -14.69 -7.42 16.07
N LEU A 259 -15.41 -8.06 15.14
CA LEU A 259 -15.79 -7.49 13.84
C LEU A 259 -17.31 -7.50 13.68
N HIS A 260 -17.90 -6.32 13.46
CA HIS A 260 -19.29 -6.14 13.07
C HIS A 260 -19.32 -5.79 11.60
N TYR A 261 -20.02 -6.58 10.78
CA TYR A 261 -20.11 -6.37 9.34
C TYR A 261 -21.56 -6.20 8.90
N VAL A 262 -21.86 -5.12 8.18
CA VAL A 262 -23.13 -4.91 7.47
C VAL A 262 -22.86 -4.92 5.97
N ASP A 263 -23.45 -5.88 5.26
CA ASP A 263 -23.27 -6.04 3.81
C ASP A 263 -24.20 -5.11 2.99
N PRO A 264 -23.99 -5.00 1.65
CA PRO A 264 -24.80 -4.10 0.80
C PRO A 264 -26.28 -4.46 0.68
N GLU A 265 -26.67 -5.67 1.10
CA GLU A 265 -28.07 -6.12 1.14
C GLU A 265 -28.69 -5.87 2.53
N GLY A 266 -27.91 -5.36 3.50
CA GLY A 266 -28.34 -5.07 4.86
C GLY A 266 -28.18 -6.24 5.84
N HIS A 267 -27.51 -7.33 5.45
CA HIS A 267 -27.28 -8.45 6.35
C HIS A 267 -26.17 -8.15 7.35
N GLU A 268 -26.46 -8.33 8.64
CA GLU A 268 -25.50 -8.17 9.72
C GLU A 268 -24.79 -9.49 10.03
N LYS A 269 -23.47 -9.44 10.24
CA LYS A 269 -22.62 -10.54 10.70
C LYS A 269 -21.72 -10.04 11.82
N HIS A 270 -21.66 -10.78 12.91
CA HIS A 270 -20.80 -10.46 14.06
C HIS A 270 -19.82 -11.59 14.31
N TYR A 271 -18.53 -11.28 14.26
CA TYR A 271 -17.46 -12.17 14.66
C TYR A 271 -16.93 -11.66 16.00
N LEU A 272 -17.28 -12.36 17.09
CA LEU A 272 -16.84 -12.00 18.44
C LEU A 272 -15.44 -12.55 18.70
N ARG A 273 -14.58 -11.78 19.37
CA ARG A 273 -13.26 -12.26 19.81
C ARG A 273 -13.37 -13.52 20.69
N VAL A 274 -12.32 -14.35 20.64
CA VAL A 274 -12.14 -15.55 21.48
C VAL A 274 -10.89 -15.44 22.37
N ALA A 275 -10.23 -14.28 22.38
CA ALA A 275 -9.10 -13.96 23.21
C ALA A 275 -9.14 -12.49 23.64
N ASP A 276 -8.92 -12.23 24.93
CA ASP A 276 -8.79 -10.89 25.50
C ASP A 276 -7.32 -10.50 25.74
N VAL A 277 -6.42 -11.08 24.94
CA VAL A 277 -4.97 -10.86 25.00
C VAL A 277 -4.48 -10.48 23.61
N LEU A 278 -3.76 -9.36 23.53
CA LEU A 278 -3.15 -8.91 22.28
C LEU A 278 -1.94 -9.77 21.89
N PRO A 279 -1.64 -9.92 20.58
CA PRO A 279 -0.39 -10.53 20.13
C PRO A 279 0.81 -9.72 20.64
N PRO A 280 1.97 -10.35 20.91
CA PRO A 280 3.16 -9.63 21.35
C PRO A 280 3.64 -8.67 20.25
N GLU A 281 3.95 -7.42 20.62
CA GLU A 281 4.36 -6.40 19.66
C GLU A 281 5.69 -6.76 18.97
N PRO A 282 5.73 -6.82 17.62
CA PRO A 282 6.97 -7.05 16.88
C PRO A 282 7.96 -5.90 17.12
N LYS A 283 9.19 -6.24 17.50
CA LYS A 283 10.26 -5.25 17.71
C LYS A 283 10.88 -4.83 16.38
N GLU A 284 11.19 -3.55 16.27
CA GLU A 284 11.96 -3.02 15.15
C GLU A 284 13.40 -3.54 15.19
N ILE A 285 13.85 -4.10 14.06
CA ILE A 285 15.23 -4.55 13.87
C ILE A 285 15.95 -3.69 12.82
N LYS A 286 17.27 -3.75 12.84
CA LYS A 286 18.12 -3.16 11.80
C LYS A 286 18.23 -4.12 10.61
N PRO A 287 18.45 -3.63 9.38
CA PRO A 287 18.64 -4.49 8.22
C PRO A 287 19.76 -5.51 8.47
N HIS A 288 19.54 -6.74 8.04
CA HIS A 288 20.59 -7.77 8.09
C HIS A 288 21.50 -7.62 6.86
N PRO A 289 22.83 -7.77 6.98
CA PRO A 289 23.76 -7.66 5.85
C PRO A 289 23.44 -8.55 4.64
N TYR A 290 22.85 -9.74 4.83
CA TYR A 290 22.47 -10.63 3.72
C TYR A 290 21.19 -10.20 2.98
N GLY A 291 20.48 -9.17 3.48
CA GLY A 291 19.24 -8.67 2.89
C GLY A 291 19.34 -7.30 2.22
N ILE A 292 20.49 -6.65 2.27
CA ILE A 292 20.71 -5.39 1.55
C ILE A 292 21.19 -5.64 0.13
N GLU A 293 20.89 -4.70 -0.77
CA GLU A 293 21.51 -4.60 -2.08
C GLU A 293 22.64 -3.56 -2.07
N LEU A 294 23.51 -3.59 -3.09
CA LEU A 294 24.60 -2.61 -3.24
C LEU A 294 24.08 -1.16 -3.29
N GLY A 295 22.95 -0.92 -3.96
CA GLY A 295 22.31 0.40 -4.01
C GLY A 295 21.89 0.89 -2.63
N THR A 296 21.25 0.02 -1.84
CA THR A 296 20.89 0.29 -0.44
C THR A 296 22.11 0.58 0.42
N LEU A 297 23.18 -0.22 0.29
CA LEU A 297 24.42 0.01 1.03
C LEU A 297 25.03 1.39 0.72
N VAL A 298 25.04 1.81 -0.56
CA VAL A 298 25.54 3.12 -0.97
C VAL A 298 24.68 4.25 -0.42
N ALA A 299 23.34 4.11 -0.44
CA ALA A 299 22.44 5.09 0.20
C ALA A 299 22.71 5.19 1.72
N MET A 300 22.78 4.05 2.41
CA MET A 300 23.08 3.99 3.85
C MET A 300 24.44 4.61 4.20
N LEU A 301 25.48 4.43 3.36
CA LEU A 301 26.78 5.07 3.54
C LEU A 301 26.68 6.61 3.42
N ASN A 302 25.94 7.11 2.42
CA ASN A 302 25.78 8.55 2.19
C ASN A 302 24.95 9.24 3.28
N GLU A 303 23.90 8.59 3.79
CA GLU A 303 23.00 9.11 4.82
C GLU A 303 23.56 8.96 6.25
N SER A 304 24.58 8.11 6.42
CA SER A 304 25.17 7.79 7.72
C SER A 304 25.76 9.01 8.43
N ARG A 305 25.46 9.11 9.73
CA ARG A 305 26.10 10.05 10.67
C ARG A 305 27.36 9.48 11.32
N ALA A 306 27.71 8.22 11.07
CA ALA A 306 28.89 7.59 11.68
C ALA A 306 30.19 8.17 11.09
N GLY A 307 31.16 8.45 11.95
CA GLY A 307 32.44 9.04 11.53
C GLY A 307 33.37 8.04 10.84
N THR A 308 33.25 6.74 11.19
CA THR A 308 34.12 5.66 10.71
C THR A 308 33.33 4.46 10.19
N LEU A 309 33.95 3.70 9.29
CA LEU A 309 33.38 2.48 8.71
C LEU A 309 33.05 1.42 9.79
N HIS A 310 33.91 1.26 10.80
CA HIS A 310 33.63 0.38 11.94
C HIS A 310 32.36 0.78 12.70
N GLN A 311 32.22 2.07 13.02
CA GLN A 311 31.03 2.60 13.69
C GLN A 311 29.80 2.34 12.82
N PHE A 312 29.81 2.71 11.54
CA PHE A 312 28.72 2.45 10.60
C PHE A 312 28.27 0.98 10.60
N LEU A 313 29.21 0.04 10.44
CA LEU A 313 28.90 -1.38 10.39
C LEU A 313 28.23 -1.88 11.67
N THR A 314 28.67 -1.40 12.84
CA THR A 314 28.10 -1.77 14.15
C THR A 314 26.79 -1.03 14.48
N THR A 315 26.58 0.17 13.97
CA THR A 315 25.38 0.97 14.26
C THR A 315 24.23 0.74 13.29
N SER A 316 24.51 0.38 12.04
CA SER A 316 23.51 0.38 10.96
C SER A 316 22.92 -1.00 10.63
N PHE A 317 23.56 -2.09 11.06
CA PHE A 317 23.14 -3.46 10.73
C PHE A 317 22.77 -4.28 11.97
N SER A 318 21.87 -5.25 11.82
CA SER A 318 21.62 -6.25 12.85
C SER A 318 22.75 -7.30 12.89
N ARG A 319 23.02 -7.85 14.08
CA ARG A 319 24.00 -8.92 14.35
C ARG A 319 25.48 -8.63 13.99
N VAL A 320 25.83 -7.40 13.62
CA VAL A 320 27.22 -6.99 13.37
C VAL A 320 27.87 -6.48 14.66
N SER A 321 28.62 -7.33 15.35
CA SER A 321 29.43 -6.93 16.51
C SER A 321 30.73 -6.24 16.08
N ALA A 322 31.44 -5.60 17.03
CA ALA A 322 32.74 -4.97 16.76
C ALA A 322 33.83 -5.95 16.28
N ALA A 323 33.69 -7.25 16.53
CA ALA A 323 34.56 -8.29 15.96
C ALA A 323 34.14 -8.63 14.52
N VAL A 324 32.83 -8.75 14.25
CA VAL A 324 32.29 -8.98 12.90
C VAL A 324 32.65 -7.82 11.96
N ALA A 325 32.47 -6.57 12.41
CA ALA A 325 32.81 -5.36 11.66
C ALA A 325 34.28 -5.29 11.26
N ARG A 326 35.21 -5.69 12.15
CA ARG A 326 36.65 -5.74 11.82
C ARG A 326 36.95 -6.74 10.71
N ARG A 327 36.41 -7.97 10.80
CA ARG A 327 36.57 -8.99 9.74
C ARG A 327 36.00 -8.54 8.40
N ILE A 328 34.87 -7.82 8.39
CA ILE A 328 34.28 -7.24 7.16
C ILE A 328 35.25 -6.21 6.56
N CYS A 329 35.77 -5.28 7.36
CA CYS A 329 36.75 -4.29 6.91
C CYS A 329 38.03 -4.95 6.35
N GLU A 330 38.55 -5.97 7.05
CA GLU A 330 39.72 -6.74 6.63
C GLU A 330 39.48 -7.47 5.28
N ALA A 331 38.34 -8.15 5.13
CA ALA A 331 37.95 -8.82 3.89
C ALA A 331 37.73 -7.83 2.72
N ALA A 332 37.17 -6.65 3.00
CA ALA A 332 37.01 -5.56 2.03
C ALA A 332 38.33 -4.83 1.71
N LYS A 333 39.41 -5.11 2.46
CA LYS A 333 40.69 -4.37 2.43
C LYS A 333 40.54 -2.87 2.73
N LEU A 334 39.57 -2.51 3.57
CA LEU A 334 39.28 -1.15 3.99
C LEU A 334 39.71 -0.92 5.44
N SER A 335 40.24 0.27 5.74
CA SER A 335 40.57 0.62 7.12
C SER A 335 39.29 0.72 7.98
N PRO A 336 39.22 0.10 9.16
CA PRO A 336 38.09 0.30 10.09
C PRO A 336 37.89 1.77 10.50
N ARG A 337 38.96 2.58 10.41
CA ARG A 337 38.96 4.04 10.66
C ARG A 337 38.70 4.87 9.41
N ALA A 338 38.50 4.25 8.23
CA ALA A 338 38.14 4.97 7.01
C ALA A 338 36.86 5.78 7.26
N SER A 339 36.85 7.03 6.79
CA SER A 339 35.67 7.88 6.93
C SER A 339 34.58 7.39 5.98
N VAL A 340 33.35 7.21 6.51
CA VAL A 340 32.20 6.71 5.74
C VAL A 340 31.95 7.55 4.48
N ARG A 341 32.09 8.88 4.60
CA ARG A 341 31.92 9.84 3.50
C ARG A 341 32.98 9.77 2.41
N LYS A 342 34.07 9.03 2.61
CA LYS A 342 35.15 8.84 1.64
C LYS A 342 35.05 7.52 0.87
N ILE A 343 34.12 6.63 1.24
CA ILE A 343 33.93 5.33 0.59
C ILE A 343 33.37 5.54 -0.83
N GLY A 344 34.21 5.35 -1.84
CA GLY A 344 33.84 5.45 -3.25
C GLY A 344 33.09 4.22 -3.76
N ARG A 345 32.53 4.30 -4.99
CA ARG A 345 31.72 3.21 -5.59
C ARG A 345 32.43 1.85 -5.61
N ARG A 346 33.74 1.82 -5.92
CA ARG A 346 34.55 0.58 -5.95
C ARG A 346 34.76 -0.01 -4.55
N GLU A 347 34.93 0.86 -3.55
CA GLU A 347 35.11 0.46 -2.15
C GLU A 347 33.78 -0.02 -1.54
N ALA A 348 32.66 0.59 -1.94
CA ALA A 348 31.32 0.15 -1.57
C ALA A 348 30.98 -1.23 -2.15
N ASP A 349 31.38 -1.53 -3.40
CA ASP A 349 31.25 -2.88 -3.98
C ASP A 349 32.14 -3.91 -3.25
N ALA A 350 33.42 -3.59 -3.00
CA ALA A 350 34.30 -4.46 -2.21
C ALA A 350 33.74 -4.72 -0.79
N LEU A 351 33.18 -3.69 -0.14
CA LEU A 351 32.49 -3.80 1.16
C LEU A 351 31.22 -4.66 1.07
N TYR A 352 30.44 -4.52 0.00
CA TYR A 352 29.25 -5.33 -0.25
C TYR A 352 29.61 -6.81 -0.41
N GLN A 353 30.61 -7.13 -1.24
CA GLN A 353 31.09 -8.50 -1.39
C GLN A 353 31.63 -9.06 -0.05
N ALA A 354 32.32 -8.24 0.75
CA ALA A 354 32.76 -8.65 2.09
C ALA A 354 31.60 -8.90 3.07
N LEU A 355 30.53 -8.11 3.00
CA LEU A 355 29.31 -8.30 3.80
C LEU A 355 28.60 -9.60 3.46
N GLN A 356 28.43 -9.92 2.17
CA GLN A 356 27.78 -11.16 1.72
C GLN A 356 28.59 -12.41 2.06
N ASN A 357 29.93 -12.35 1.93
CA ASN A 357 30.80 -13.50 2.18
C ASN A 357 31.20 -13.70 3.65
N THR A 358 31.04 -12.70 4.52
CA THR A 358 31.32 -12.86 5.96
C THR A 358 30.23 -13.69 6.63
N ARG A 359 30.60 -14.68 7.46
CA ARG A 359 29.64 -15.42 8.29
C ARG A 359 29.11 -14.57 9.45
N ILE A 360 27.81 -14.28 9.43
CA ILE A 360 27.07 -13.43 10.39
C ILE A 360 25.90 -14.23 10.98
N PRO A 361 25.59 -14.13 12.28
CA PRO A 361 24.44 -14.81 12.87
C PRO A 361 23.10 -14.37 12.22
N PRO A 362 22.07 -15.24 12.21
CA PRO A 362 20.75 -14.87 11.70
C PRO A 362 20.14 -13.69 12.48
N PRO A 363 19.24 -12.88 11.88
CA PRO A 363 18.53 -11.78 12.54
C PRO A 363 17.85 -12.19 13.85
N ALA A 364 17.39 -11.19 14.60
CA ALA A 364 16.58 -11.44 15.80
C ALA A 364 15.16 -11.85 15.37
N THR A 365 14.57 -12.81 16.08
CA THR A 365 13.28 -13.43 15.72
C THR A 365 12.09 -12.78 16.43
N ASP A 366 12.34 -11.79 17.31
CA ASP A 366 11.34 -10.97 17.97
C ASP A 366 10.84 -9.80 17.10
N CYS A 367 11.22 -9.78 15.81
CA CYS A 367 10.65 -8.91 14.78
C CYS A 367 9.40 -9.50 14.09
N ILE A 368 9.03 -10.73 14.41
CA ILE A 368 7.81 -11.41 13.94
C ILE A 368 6.93 -11.80 15.14
N SER A 369 5.62 -11.87 14.91
CA SER A 369 4.63 -12.26 15.93
C SER A 369 3.67 -13.28 15.31
N PRO A 370 3.86 -14.60 15.56
CA PRO A 370 2.93 -15.62 15.09
C PRO A 370 1.65 -15.61 15.94
N ILE A 371 0.51 -15.96 15.33
CA ILE A 371 -0.80 -16.05 16.01
C ILE A 371 -0.75 -17.02 17.21
N GLY A 372 0.04 -18.09 17.11
CA GLY A 372 0.12 -19.15 18.11
C GLY A 372 -0.93 -20.24 17.92
N GLU A 373 -0.56 -21.47 18.27
CA GLU A 373 -1.35 -22.67 17.99
C GLU A 373 -2.69 -22.68 18.73
N GLU A 374 -2.68 -22.31 20.01
CA GLU A 374 -3.88 -22.28 20.85
C GLU A 374 -4.91 -21.25 20.35
N LEU A 375 -4.46 -20.03 20.02
CA LEU A 375 -5.32 -18.97 19.52
C LEU A 375 -5.90 -19.30 18.14
N LEU A 376 -5.10 -19.88 17.24
CA LEU A 376 -5.57 -20.34 15.94
C LEU A 376 -6.60 -21.48 16.09
N LEU A 377 -6.40 -22.43 17.01
CA LEU A 377 -7.36 -23.49 17.30
C LEU A 377 -8.68 -22.96 17.91
N LYS A 378 -8.62 -21.91 18.75
CA LYS A 378 -9.82 -21.24 19.27
C LYS A 378 -10.62 -20.58 18.15
N GLY A 379 -9.97 -19.80 17.27
CA GLY A 379 -10.62 -19.17 16.13
C GLY A 379 -11.23 -20.20 15.15
N LEU A 380 -10.50 -21.26 14.83
CA LEU A 380 -10.97 -22.33 13.94
C LEU A 380 -12.25 -22.99 14.46
N ARG A 381 -12.29 -23.38 15.74
CA ARG A 381 -13.47 -24.03 16.35
C ARG A 381 -14.72 -23.15 16.40
N GLN A 382 -14.55 -21.83 16.44
CA GLN A 382 -15.67 -20.88 16.46
C GLN A 382 -16.23 -20.62 15.06
N LEU A 383 -15.36 -20.50 14.05
CA LEU A 383 -15.72 -19.94 12.73
C LEU A 383 -15.83 -20.97 11.60
N VAL A 384 -15.29 -22.17 11.78
CA VAL A 384 -15.23 -23.21 10.74
C VAL A 384 -15.79 -24.52 11.32
N PRO A 385 -16.86 -25.11 10.77
CA PRO A 385 -17.32 -26.42 11.21
C PRO A 385 -16.33 -27.52 10.82
N GLY A 386 -16.04 -28.43 11.76
CA GLY A 386 -15.10 -29.52 11.56
C GLY A 386 -15.09 -30.50 12.73
N GLU A 387 -14.83 -31.77 12.43
CA GLU A 387 -14.76 -32.86 13.41
C GLU A 387 -13.39 -32.94 14.10
N PHE A 388 -12.35 -32.43 13.42
CA PHE A 388 -10.97 -32.45 13.89
C PHE A 388 -10.24 -31.15 13.50
N TYR A 389 -9.42 -30.63 14.41
CA TYR A 389 -8.61 -29.42 14.19
C TYR A 389 -7.19 -29.65 14.72
N ALA A 390 -6.20 -29.27 13.93
CA ALA A 390 -4.79 -29.26 14.32
C ALA A 390 -4.14 -27.95 13.84
N ALA A 391 -3.20 -27.45 14.63
CA ALA A 391 -2.37 -26.29 14.32
C ALA A 391 -0.92 -26.59 14.71
N ALA A 392 0.04 -25.98 14.01
CA ALA A 392 1.46 -26.08 14.32
C ALA A 392 2.18 -24.79 13.94
N THR A 393 2.95 -24.21 14.86
CA THR A 393 3.80 -23.03 14.63
C THR A 393 5.23 -23.49 14.43
N ARG A 394 5.74 -23.36 13.20
CA ARG A 394 7.11 -23.75 12.89
C ARG A 394 8.12 -22.75 13.50
N PRO A 395 9.34 -23.21 13.85
CA PRO A 395 10.43 -22.30 14.19
C PRO A 395 10.70 -21.30 13.06
N PRO A 396 11.13 -20.06 13.39
CA PRO A 396 11.45 -19.04 12.41
C PRO A 396 12.58 -19.49 11.47
N ALA A 397 12.43 -19.16 10.19
CA ALA A 397 13.42 -19.36 9.14
C ALA A 397 13.75 -18.01 8.48
N VAL A 398 14.98 -17.87 7.99
CA VAL A 398 15.50 -16.61 7.44
C VAL A 398 15.74 -16.77 5.94
N TYR A 399 15.27 -15.82 5.13
CA TYR A 399 15.46 -15.79 3.69
C TYR A 399 15.93 -14.40 3.24
N ARG A 400 17.10 -14.35 2.59
CA ARG A 400 17.75 -13.09 2.15
C ARG A 400 17.76 -12.03 3.26
N GLY A 401 18.21 -12.40 4.47
CA GLY A 401 18.33 -11.49 5.61
C GLY A 401 17.02 -11.04 6.29
N ASN A 402 15.86 -11.52 5.82
CA ASN A 402 14.55 -11.30 6.45
C ASN A 402 14.09 -12.57 7.17
#